data_AF-A0A3D3TPR9-F1
#
_entry.id   AF-A0A3D3TPR9-F1
#
_cell.length_a   1.000
_cell.length_b   1.000
_cell.length_c   1.000
_cell.angle_alpha   90.00
_cell.angle_beta   90.00
_cell.angle_gamma   90.00
#
_symmetry.space_group_name_H-M   'P 1'
#
loop_
_entity.id
_entity.type
_entity.pdbx_description
1 polymer ?
#
loop_
_entity_poly.entity_id
_entity_poly.type
_entity_poly.pdbx_seq_one_letter_code
_entity_poly.pdbx_strand_id
1 'polypeptide(L)'
;MEDKTLRETAKVLDGKLIITDDENNSEGPWIVKGKDVSLFVDEQEVKGRVRVNSESKIDITFNESKAMRELNINISEDKMIASISINYSPEVIYTLEDTPEAPMITLNAKVKEEKFPPKFTRDEILKELKDRNIIYGIDNKIIDDIRNMDKIENVIVARGKEPVEPID
;
A
#
# COMPACT_ATOMS: atom_id res chain seq x y z
N MET A 1 -3.61 -49.86 -4.43
CA MET A 1 -2.75 -49.26 -3.41
C MET A 1 -2.02 -48.14 -4.12
N GLU A 2 -2.32 -46.89 -3.79
CA GLU A 2 -1.60 -45.75 -4.37
C GLU A 2 -0.21 -45.74 -3.72
N ASP A 3 0.83 -45.97 -4.54
CA ASP A 3 2.21 -45.68 -4.17
C ASP A 3 2.31 -44.18 -3.85
N LYS A 4 2.22 -43.83 -2.57
CA LYS A 4 2.69 -42.53 -2.09
C LYS A 4 4.20 -42.53 -2.28
N THR A 5 4.61 -42.07 -3.45
CA THR A 5 5.99 -41.67 -3.70
C THR A 5 6.27 -40.57 -2.69
N LEU A 6 7.03 -40.88 -1.63
CA LEU A 6 7.54 -39.86 -0.73
C LEU A 6 8.44 -38.95 -1.56
N ARG A 7 8.18 -37.64 -1.49
CA ARG A 7 8.89 -36.61 -2.23
C ARG A 7 9.00 -35.41 -1.33
N GLU A 8 10.17 -34.75 -1.35
CA GLU A 8 10.32 -33.50 -0.64
C GLU A 8 9.44 -32.45 -1.33
N THR A 9 8.69 -31.70 -0.54
CA THR A 9 7.68 -30.75 -1.04
C THR A 9 7.70 -29.46 -0.25
N ALA A 10 7.16 -28.41 -0.86
CA ALA A 10 6.91 -27.15 -0.20
C ALA A 10 5.45 -26.73 -0.44
N LYS A 11 4.91 -25.97 0.50
CA LYS A 11 3.62 -25.27 0.38
C LYS A 11 3.66 -23.93 1.08
N VAL A 12 2.72 -23.06 0.73
CA VAL A 12 2.39 -21.90 1.55
C VAL A 12 1.02 -22.14 2.17
N LEU A 13 0.94 -22.02 3.50
CA LEU A 13 -0.29 -22.12 4.25
C LEU A 13 -0.39 -20.96 5.24
N ASP A 14 -1.49 -20.22 5.20
CA ASP A 14 -1.73 -19.00 5.97
C ASP A 14 -0.57 -17.99 5.83
N GLY A 15 -0.04 -17.87 4.60
CA GLY A 15 1.07 -16.99 4.27
C GLY A 15 2.44 -17.40 4.83
N LYS A 16 2.56 -18.64 5.33
CA LYS A 16 3.81 -19.21 5.83
C LYS A 16 4.31 -20.29 4.90
N LEU A 17 5.60 -20.21 4.52
CA LEU A 17 6.28 -21.28 3.82
C LEU A 17 6.49 -22.47 4.74
N ILE A 18 6.11 -23.66 4.29
CA ILE A 18 6.30 -24.93 4.97
C ILE A 18 7.06 -25.85 4.02
N ILE A 19 8.17 -26.41 4.50
CA ILE A 19 8.99 -27.37 3.78
C ILE A 19 8.84 -28.73 4.46
N THR A 20 8.60 -29.76 3.65
CA THR A 20 8.52 -31.15 4.08
C THR A 20 9.67 -31.90 3.43
N ASP A 21 10.63 -32.33 4.25
CA ASP A 21 11.76 -33.17 3.82
C ASP A 21 11.36 -34.65 3.83
N ASP A 22 12.12 -35.46 3.09
CA ASP A 22 12.03 -36.92 3.08
C ASP A 22 13.46 -37.51 3.08
N GLU A 23 13.63 -38.64 3.77
CA GLU A 23 14.93 -39.31 3.95
C GLU A 23 15.49 -39.89 2.64
N ASN A 24 14.62 -40.10 1.63
CA ASN A 24 14.99 -40.63 0.32
C ASN A 24 15.27 -39.51 -0.69
N ASN A 25 16.37 -38.79 -0.46
CA ASN A 25 17.12 -37.93 -1.38
C ASN A 25 16.40 -37.62 -2.70
N SER A 26 15.36 -36.78 -2.62
CA SER A 26 14.64 -36.33 -3.80
C SER A 26 15.35 -35.12 -4.38
N GLU A 27 15.09 -34.73 -5.63
CA GLU A 27 15.77 -33.61 -6.29
C GLU A 27 15.22 -32.23 -5.84
N GLY A 28 14.44 -32.14 -4.75
CA GLY A 28 13.63 -30.96 -4.38
C GLY A 28 13.68 -30.60 -2.89
N PRO A 29 12.67 -29.87 -2.37
CA PRO A 29 11.76 -29.00 -3.13
C PRO A 29 12.49 -27.77 -3.69
N TRP A 30 11.91 -27.19 -4.73
CA TRP A 30 12.34 -25.93 -5.32
C TRP A 30 11.38 -24.81 -4.97
N ILE A 31 11.92 -23.65 -4.58
CA ILE A 31 11.15 -22.42 -4.48
C ILE A 31 11.59 -21.46 -5.57
N VAL A 32 10.62 -20.79 -6.18
CA VAL A 32 10.84 -19.80 -7.23
C VAL A 32 10.45 -18.43 -6.69
N LYS A 33 11.32 -17.44 -6.86
CA LYS A 33 10.98 -16.03 -6.62
C LYS A 33 9.84 -15.63 -7.56
N GLY A 34 8.68 -15.34 -6.98
CA GLY A 34 7.52 -14.83 -7.70
C GLY A 34 7.45 -13.31 -7.69
N LYS A 35 6.24 -12.80 -7.93
CA LYS A 35 5.99 -11.36 -8.06
C LYS A 35 5.99 -10.65 -6.70
N ASP A 36 6.58 -9.46 -6.65
CA ASP A 36 6.57 -8.55 -5.49
C ASP A 36 7.15 -9.17 -4.20
N VAL A 37 8.04 -10.15 -4.36
CA VAL A 37 8.77 -10.85 -3.28
C VAL A 37 10.27 -10.69 -3.50
N SER A 38 10.98 -10.42 -2.41
CA SER A 38 12.44 -10.55 -2.32
C SER A 38 12.76 -11.82 -1.54
N LEU A 39 13.57 -12.69 -2.14
CA LEU A 39 13.88 -14.01 -1.60
C LEU A 39 15.39 -14.15 -1.41
N PHE A 40 15.80 -14.53 -0.21
CA PHE A 40 17.18 -14.86 0.13
C PHE A 40 17.23 -16.25 0.73
N VAL A 41 18.22 -17.04 0.33
CA VAL A 41 18.52 -18.34 0.91
C VAL A 41 19.98 -18.34 1.32
N ASP A 42 20.25 -18.64 2.58
CA ASP A 42 21.59 -18.58 3.18
C ASP A 42 22.32 -17.26 2.87
N GLU A 43 21.60 -16.15 3.09
CA GLU A 43 22.06 -14.76 2.87
C GLU A 43 22.31 -14.38 1.39
N GLN A 44 22.02 -15.27 0.43
CA GLN A 44 22.19 -15.00 -1.00
C GLN A 44 20.85 -14.68 -1.68
N GLU A 45 20.81 -13.58 -2.44
CA GLU A 45 19.63 -13.19 -3.21
C GLU A 45 19.33 -14.21 -4.32
N VAL A 46 18.09 -14.70 -4.34
CA VAL A 46 17.58 -15.63 -5.34
C VAL A 46 16.86 -14.86 -6.44
N LYS A 47 17.38 -14.91 -7.67
CA LYS A 47 16.77 -14.23 -8.83
C LYS A 47 15.79 -15.09 -9.64
N GLY A 48 15.75 -16.39 -9.37
CA GLY A 48 14.92 -17.35 -10.10
C GLY A 48 14.45 -18.45 -9.17
N ARG A 49 14.92 -19.68 -9.41
CA ARG A 49 14.64 -20.83 -8.53
C ARG A 49 15.85 -21.23 -7.71
N VAL A 50 15.60 -21.78 -6.54
CA VAL A 50 16.61 -22.34 -5.63
C VAL A 50 16.05 -23.60 -4.98
N ARG A 51 16.92 -24.59 -4.74
CA ARG A 51 16.57 -25.78 -3.97
C ARG A 51 16.74 -25.46 -2.49
N VAL A 52 15.79 -25.91 -1.68
CA VAL A 52 15.78 -25.71 -0.22
C VAL A 52 15.41 -26.99 0.49
N ASN A 53 15.70 -27.07 1.77
CA ASN A 53 15.29 -28.12 2.70
C ASN A 53 14.89 -27.48 4.04
N SER A 54 14.49 -28.27 5.04
CA SER A 54 14.09 -27.74 6.35
C SER A 54 15.21 -27.05 7.13
N GLU A 55 16.47 -27.28 6.77
CA GLU A 55 17.65 -26.64 7.40
C GLU A 55 18.04 -25.30 6.73
N SER A 56 17.52 -25.02 5.55
CA SER A 56 17.85 -23.83 4.77
C SER A 56 17.38 -22.57 5.49
N LYS A 57 18.23 -21.54 5.56
CA LYS A 57 17.82 -20.23 6.10
C LYS A 57 17.17 -19.41 5.00
N ILE A 58 15.84 -19.26 5.07
CA ILE A 58 15.05 -18.60 4.03
C ILE A 58 14.47 -17.30 4.57
N ASP A 59 14.94 -16.17 4.01
CA ASP A 59 14.40 -14.85 4.31
C ASP A 59 13.53 -14.36 3.14
N ILE A 60 12.29 -14.01 3.47
CA ILE A 60 11.29 -13.53 2.52
C ILE A 60 10.86 -12.15 2.96
N THR A 61 11.09 -11.16 2.12
CA THR A 61 10.70 -9.77 2.37
C THR A 61 9.81 -9.26 1.25
N PHE A 62 8.97 -8.29 1.58
CA PHE A 62 8.04 -7.65 0.67
C PHE A 62 8.39 -6.18 0.52
N ASN A 63 8.02 -5.58 -0.60
CA ASN A 63 8.10 -4.13 -0.73
C ASN A 63 7.02 -3.50 0.15
N GLU A 64 7.44 -2.84 1.22
CA GLU A 64 6.54 -2.11 2.11
C GLU A 64 6.23 -0.71 1.54
N SER A 65 4.97 -0.32 1.56
CA SER A 65 4.55 1.06 1.37
C SER A 65 4.07 1.63 2.69
N LYS A 66 4.45 2.88 3.00
CA LYS A 66 3.91 3.58 4.17
C LYS A 66 2.61 4.31 3.79
N ALA A 67 1.70 4.37 4.75
CA ALA A 67 0.48 5.15 4.62
C ALA A 67 0.82 6.63 4.42
N MET A 68 0.17 7.26 3.45
CA MET A 68 0.43 8.65 3.09
C MET A 68 -0.88 9.39 2.89
N ARG A 69 -0.92 10.64 3.35
CA ARG A 69 -2.01 11.57 3.07
C ARG A 69 -1.45 12.89 2.59
N GLU A 70 -2.08 13.47 1.58
CA GLU A 70 -1.66 14.72 0.97
C GLU A 70 -2.84 15.67 0.88
N LEU A 71 -2.63 16.93 1.25
CA LEU A 71 -3.58 18.01 1.05
C LEU A 71 -2.92 19.03 0.14
N ASN A 72 -3.44 19.14 -1.08
CA ASN A 72 -2.99 20.10 -2.07
C ASN A 72 -3.95 21.29 -2.09
N ILE A 73 -3.41 22.50 -1.99
CA ILE A 73 -4.19 23.74 -2.12
C ILE A 73 -3.74 24.45 -3.39
N ASN A 74 -4.71 24.73 -4.25
CA ASN A 74 -4.54 25.53 -5.44
C ASN A 74 -5.23 26.89 -5.26
N ILE A 75 -4.57 27.96 -5.67
CA ILE A 75 -5.11 29.31 -5.69
C ILE A 75 -5.14 29.74 -7.15
N SER A 76 -6.29 30.20 -7.62
CA SER A 76 -6.45 30.69 -9.00
C SER A 76 -5.49 31.86 -9.29
N GLU A 77 -5.17 32.09 -10.56
CA GLU A 77 -4.24 33.15 -10.99
C GLU A 77 -4.67 34.55 -10.52
N ASP A 78 -5.98 34.81 -10.53
CA ASP A 78 -6.61 36.05 -10.03
C ASP A 78 -6.67 36.13 -8.49
N LYS A 79 -6.26 35.07 -7.79
CA LYS A 79 -6.30 34.89 -6.33
C LYS A 79 -7.70 34.99 -5.72
N MET A 80 -8.74 34.82 -6.54
CA MET A 80 -10.13 34.92 -6.11
C MET A 80 -10.71 33.58 -5.65
N ILE A 81 -10.10 32.45 -5.98
CA ILE A 81 -10.60 31.12 -5.65
C ILE A 81 -9.48 30.30 -5.03
N ALA A 82 -9.78 29.65 -3.91
CA ALA A 82 -8.96 28.56 -3.39
C ALA A 82 -9.72 27.25 -3.49
N SER A 83 -9.06 26.24 -4.03
CA SER A 83 -9.56 24.86 -4.06
C SER A 83 -8.57 23.91 -3.42
N ILE A 84 -9.08 22.77 -2.97
CA ILE A 84 -8.28 21.70 -2.38
C ILE A 84 -8.47 20.38 -3.11
N SER A 85 -7.44 19.55 -3.07
CA SER A 85 -7.47 18.14 -3.42
C SER A 85 -6.83 17.34 -2.31
N ILE A 86 -7.47 16.24 -1.88
CA ILE A 86 -6.96 15.38 -0.80
C ILE A 86 -6.83 13.96 -1.31
N ASN A 87 -5.63 13.40 -1.17
CA ASN A 87 -5.30 12.03 -1.53
C ASN A 87 -4.90 11.22 -0.29
N TYR A 88 -5.38 9.98 -0.19
CA TYR A 88 -4.99 9.02 0.83
C TYR A 88 -4.48 7.75 0.15
N SER A 89 -3.31 7.30 0.54
CA SER A 89 -2.71 6.04 0.09
C SER A 89 -2.46 5.15 1.31
N PRO A 90 -2.87 3.87 1.27
CA PRO A 90 -2.70 2.99 2.41
C PRO A 90 -1.26 2.51 2.56
N GLU A 91 -0.91 2.14 3.79
CA GLU A 91 0.15 1.18 4.04
C GLU A 91 -0.36 -0.20 3.60
N VAL A 92 0.36 -0.85 2.69
CA VAL A 92 -0.02 -2.18 2.19
C VAL A 92 0.84 -3.23 2.88
N ILE A 93 0.19 -4.10 3.63
CA ILE A 93 0.84 -5.22 4.32
C ILE A 93 0.67 -6.46 3.46
N TYR A 94 1.79 -7.04 3.06
CA TYR A 94 1.83 -8.24 2.22
C TYR A 94 2.05 -9.52 3.03
N THR A 95 1.68 -10.64 2.44
CA THR A 95 2.01 -11.98 2.90
C THR A 95 2.18 -12.91 1.69
N LEU A 96 2.65 -14.14 1.89
CA LEU A 96 2.73 -15.09 0.79
C LEU A 96 1.34 -15.55 0.34
N GLU A 97 1.14 -15.67 -0.96
CA GLU A 97 -0.01 -16.35 -1.52
C GLU A 97 0.03 -17.85 -1.20
N ASP A 98 -1.09 -18.42 -0.75
CA ASP A 98 -1.15 -19.83 -0.37
C ASP A 98 -1.02 -20.71 -1.60
N THR A 99 -0.26 -21.79 -1.49
CA THR A 99 -0.03 -22.73 -2.59
C THR A 99 -0.25 -24.16 -2.11
N PRO A 100 -0.81 -25.05 -2.94
CA PRO A 100 -0.83 -26.47 -2.61
C PRO A 100 0.58 -27.03 -2.47
N GLU A 101 0.68 -28.17 -1.81
CA GLU A 101 1.92 -28.92 -1.65
C GLU A 101 2.43 -29.43 -2.99
N ALA A 102 3.68 -29.08 -3.33
CA ALA A 102 4.30 -29.45 -4.59
C ALA A 102 5.83 -29.52 -4.44
N PRO A 103 6.52 -30.29 -5.30
CA PRO A 103 7.99 -30.34 -5.33
C PRO A 103 8.62 -29.03 -5.86
N MET A 104 7.81 -28.16 -6.47
CA MET A 104 8.22 -26.83 -6.89
C MET A 104 7.05 -25.86 -6.70
N ILE A 105 7.28 -24.76 -5.99
CA ILE A 105 6.30 -23.70 -5.78
C ILE A 105 6.87 -22.33 -6.14
N THR A 106 6.00 -21.41 -6.54
CA THR A 106 6.34 -20.00 -6.78
C THR A 106 5.84 -19.16 -5.61
N LEU A 107 6.73 -18.36 -5.02
CA LEU A 107 6.42 -17.50 -3.89
C LEU A 107 5.97 -16.13 -4.39
N ASN A 108 4.66 -15.92 -4.47
CA ASN A 108 4.08 -14.61 -4.79
C ASN A 108 3.64 -13.88 -3.51
N ALA A 109 3.67 -12.56 -3.56
CA ALA A 109 3.04 -11.73 -2.55
C ALA A 109 1.52 -11.60 -2.84
N LYS A 110 0.70 -11.66 -1.80
CA LYS A 110 -0.69 -11.21 -1.79
C LYS A 110 -0.89 -10.12 -0.75
N VAL A 111 -1.83 -9.21 -0.99
CA VAL A 111 -2.24 -8.22 0.01
C VAL A 111 -2.93 -8.93 1.16
N LYS A 112 -2.41 -8.74 2.38
CA LYS A 112 -3.02 -9.23 3.62
C LYS A 112 -3.96 -8.18 4.20
N GLU A 113 -3.52 -6.92 4.23
CA GLU A 113 -4.23 -5.83 4.86
C GLU A 113 -3.81 -4.49 4.24
N GLU A 114 -4.75 -3.55 4.16
CA GLU A 114 -4.49 -2.16 3.81
C GLU A 114 -4.86 -1.26 4.98
N LYS A 115 -3.92 -0.44 5.43
CA LYS A 115 -4.11 0.50 6.54
C LYS A 115 -4.10 1.92 6.03
N PHE A 116 -5.27 2.52 5.94
CA PHE A 116 -5.41 3.92 5.53
C PHE A 116 -4.99 4.86 6.67
N PRO A 117 -4.35 5.99 6.33
CA PRO A 117 -4.06 7.03 7.32
C PRO A 117 -5.36 7.70 7.80
N PRO A 118 -5.35 8.37 8.97
CA PRO A 118 -6.50 9.13 9.43
C PRO A 118 -6.84 10.25 8.45
N LYS A 119 -8.14 10.43 8.20
CA LYS A 119 -8.65 11.56 7.41
C LYS A 119 -8.21 12.89 8.02
N PHE A 120 -7.96 13.89 7.17
CA PHE A 120 -7.74 15.26 7.60
C PHE A 120 -8.94 15.75 8.42
N THR A 121 -8.63 16.38 9.55
CA THR A 121 -9.62 17.03 10.40
C THR A 121 -9.91 18.44 9.89
N ARG A 122 -11.06 18.98 10.31
CA ARG A 122 -11.44 20.37 10.06
C ARG A 122 -10.33 21.34 10.44
N ASP A 123 -9.78 21.20 11.63
CA ASP A 123 -8.77 22.12 12.16
C ASP A 123 -7.45 22.02 11.38
N GLU A 124 -7.05 20.82 10.93
CA GLU A 124 -5.89 20.64 10.07
C GLU A 124 -6.08 21.35 8.71
N ILE A 125 -7.26 21.23 8.10
CA ILE A 125 -7.56 21.88 6.81
C ILE A 125 -7.58 23.40 6.97
N LEU A 126 -8.24 23.92 8.01
CA LEU A 126 -8.28 25.35 8.30
C LEU A 126 -6.89 25.92 8.59
N LYS A 127 -6.05 25.17 9.30
CA LYS A 127 -4.66 25.55 9.55
C LYS A 127 -3.87 25.64 8.24
N GLU A 128 -3.94 24.62 7.38
CA GLU A 128 -3.22 24.60 6.10
C GLU A 128 -3.69 25.73 5.15
N LEU A 129 -4.98 26.06 5.15
CA LEU A 129 -5.51 27.24 4.44
C LEU A 129 -4.91 28.54 4.98
N LYS A 130 -4.90 28.69 6.32
CA LYS A 130 -4.36 29.87 7.00
C LYS A 130 -2.85 30.02 6.75
N ASP A 131 -2.09 28.94 6.77
CA ASP A 131 -0.65 28.93 6.51
C ASP A 131 -0.33 29.40 5.07
N ARG A 132 -1.31 29.32 4.15
CA ARG A 132 -1.27 29.88 2.79
C ARG A 132 -1.92 31.27 2.65
N ASN A 133 -2.19 31.95 3.76
CA ASN A 133 -2.87 33.25 3.83
C ASN A 133 -4.32 33.27 3.31
N ILE A 134 -4.99 32.11 3.24
CA ILE A 134 -6.42 32.03 2.92
C ILE A 134 -7.18 32.12 4.25
N ILE A 135 -7.56 33.34 4.64
CA ILE A 135 -8.25 33.63 5.92
C ILE A 135 -9.65 34.22 5.74
N TYR A 136 -10.04 34.52 4.51
CA TYR A 136 -11.33 35.14 4.18
C TYR A 136 -12.09 34.28 3.17
N GLY A 137 -13.42 34.35 3.21
CA GLY A 137 -14.28 33.72 2.22
C GLY A 137 -14.33 32.20 2.28
N ILE A 138 -13.83 31.60 3.37
CA ILE A 138 -13.84 30.15 3.59
C ILE A 138 -15.28 29.66 3.79
N ASP A 139 -15.68 28.70 2.97
CA ASP A 139 -16.95 28.01 3.11
C ASP A 139 -16.83 26.90 4.17
N ASN A 140 -17.15 27.26 5.42
CA ASN A 140 -17.10 26.33 6.55
C ASN A 140 -17.99 25.10 6.36
N LYS A 141 -19.10 25.22 5.62
CA LYS A 141 -19.99 24.08 5.36
C LYS A 141 -19.29 23.06 4.48
N ILE A 142 -18.61 23.52 3.42
CA ILE A 142 -17.80 22.63 2.59
C ILE A 142 -16.70 21.97 3.42
N ILE A 143 -16.02 22.72 4.29
CA ILE A 143 -14.97 22.15 5.16
C ILE A 143 -15.52 21.01 6.04
N ASP A 144 -16.70 21.20 6.62
CA ASP A 144 -17.33 20.19 7.47
C ASP A 144 -17.77 18.95 6.67
N ASP A 145 -18.17 19.14 5.40
CA ASP A 145 -18.66 18.09 4.51
C ASP A 145 -17.54 17.25 3.85
N ILE A 146 -16.30 17.76 3.76
CA ILE A 146 -15.14 17.08 3.13
C ILE A 146 -14.98 15.64 3.61
N ARG A 147 -15.16 15.38 4.91
CA ARG A 147 -14.94 14.05 5.50
C ARG A 147 -15.88 12.97 4.95
N ASN A 148 -17.04 13.40 4.44
CA ASN A 148 -18.10 12.54 3.91
C ASN A 148 -18.00 12.36 2.39
N MET A 149 -17.05 13.05 1.73
CA MET A 149 -16.83 12.90 0.29
C MET A 149 -15.96 11.68 0.01
N ASP A 150 -16.35 10.91 -1.00
CA ASP A 150 -15.55 9.76 -1.48
C ASP A 150 -14.31 10.21 -2.23
N LYS A 151 -14.39 11.35 -2.91
CA LYS A 151 -13.30 11.96 -3.67
C LYS A 151 -13.27 13.46 -3.46
N ILE A 152 -12.09 13.99 -3.14
CA ILE A 152 -11.87 15.42 -2.90
C ILE A 152 -10.84 15.88 -3.94
N GLU A 153 -11.32 16.36 -5.07
CA GLU A 153 -10.49 16.84 -6.17
C GLU A 153 -10.99 18.21 -6.62
N ASN A 154 -10.13 19.22 -6.56
CA ASN A 154 -10.40 20.61 -6.96
C ASN A 154 -11.68 21.20 -6.30
N VAL A 155 -11.97 20.83 -5.06
CA VAL A 155 -13.13 21.33 -4.31
C VAL A 155 -12.87 22.77 -3.90
N ILE A 156 -13.69 23.71 -4.36
CA ILE A 156 -13.58 25.13 -3.98
C ILE A 156 -13.96 25.28 -2.51
N VAL A 157 -13.05 25.84 -1.70
CA VAL A 157 -13.25 26.03 -0.26
C VAL A 157 -13.20 27.49 0.17
N ALA A 158 -12.71 28.39 -0.68
CA ALA A 158 -12.77 29.82 -0.40
C ALA A 158 -12.97 30.66 -1.66
N ARG A 159 -13.65 31.79 -1.51
CA ARG A 159 -13.87 32.79 -2.57
C ARG A 159 -13.56 34.21 -2.06
N GLY A 160 -12.78 34.95 -2.84
CA GLY A 160 -12.55 36.37 -2.65
C GLY A 160 -13.82 37.20 -2.86
N LYS A 161 -13.75 38.48 -2.47
CA LYS A 161 -14.82 39.45 -2.72
C LYS A 161 -14.40 40.34 -3.87
N GLU A 162 -15.24 40.47 -4.88
CA GLU A 162 -14.99 41.40 -5.98
C GLU A 162 -14.97 42.86 -5.48
N PRO A 163 -14.13 43.74 -6.07
CA PRO A 163 -14.18 45.17 -5.78
C PRO A 163 -15.58 45.71 -6.10
N VAL A 164 -16.09 46.58 -5.23
CA VAL A 164 -17.30 47.35 -5.55
C VAL A 164 -16.87 48.51 -6.45
N GLU A 165 -17.49 48.66 -7.62
CA GLU A 165 -17.20 49.81 -8.50
C GLU A 165 -17.50 51.12 -7.76
N PRO A 166 -16.65 52.15 -7.90
CA PRO A 166 -16.90 53.44 -7.28
C PRO A 166 -18.18 54.06 -7.86
N ILE A 167 -19.03 54.57 -6.98
CA ILE A 167 -20.18 55.40 -7.37
C ILE A 167 -19.62 56.80 -7.64
N ASP A 168 -19.77 57.28 -8.88
CA ASP A 168 -19.49 58.67 -9.30
C ASP A 168 -20.57 59.63 -8.78
#